data_AF-A0A6H1R8Z2-F1
#
_entry.id   AF-A0A6H1R8Z2-F1
#
_cell.length_a   1.000
_cell.length_b   1.000
_cell.length_c   1.000
_cell.angle_alpha   90.00
_cell.angle_beta   90.00
_cell.angle_gamma   90.00
#
_symmetry.space_group_name_H-M   'P 1'
#
loop_
_entity.id
_entity.type
_entity.pdbx_description
1 polymer ?
#
loop_
_entity_poly.entity_id
_entity_poly.type
_entity_poly.pdbx_seq_one_letter_code
_entity_poly.pdbx_strand_id
1 'polypeptide(L)'
;MRSNARDGLSSSLHGLGYAKLHDLPTAQGYLRRVGIAAGPVLRETGSAPGKTQHPAYGTVNTYPAWVLERAFADVAVAAGRTA
;
A
#
# COMPACT_ATOMS: atom_id res chain seq x y z
N MET A 1 23.47 23.43 -0.01
CA MET A 1 23.64 21.97 0.18
C MET A 1 23.08 21.56 1.53
N ARG A 2 21.91 20.90 1.55
CA ARG A 2 21.55 19.73 2.38
C ARG A 2 20.04 19.49 2.27
N SER A 3 19.69 18.52 1.45
CA SER A 3 18.37 17.95 1.29
C SER A 3 17.79 17.54 2.64
N ASN A 4 16.62 18.05 3.00
CA ASN A 4 15.78 17.41 4.01
C ASN A 4 14.40 17.14 3.42
N ALA A 5 14.38 16.32 2.36
CA ALA A 5 13.16 15.78 1.75
C ALA A 5 12.61 14.64 2.62
N ARG A 6 12.31 14.92 3.90
CA ARG A 6 11.77 13.92 4.84
C ARG A 6 10.37 14.26 5.37
N ASP A 7 9.71 15.28 4.82
CA ASP A 7 8.40 15.76 5.26
C ASP A 7 7.19 15.26 4.43
N GLY A 8 7.37 14.30 3.52
CA GLY A 8 6.36 14.03 2.49
C GLY A 8 5.40 12.85 2.68
N LEU A 9 5.66 11.89 3.58
CA LEU A 9 5.08 10.54 3.45
C LEU A 9 4.25 10.04 4.65
N SER A 10 3.68 10.94 5.44
CA SER A 10 2.67 10.58 6.46
C SER A 10 1.22 10.71 5.98
N SER A 11 0.99 10.76 4.67
CA SER A 11 -0.37 10.57 4.14
C SER A 11 -0.64 9.07 4.06
N SER A 12 -1.51 8.56 4.91
CA SER A 12 -2.02 7.19 4.78
C SER A 12 -2.68 7.03 3.41
N LEU A 13 -2.11 6.18 2.56
CA LEU A 13 -2.60 5.94 1.20
C LEU A 13 -3.43 4.65 1.16
N HIS A 14 -4.40 4.62 0.27
CA HIS A 14 -5.06 3.36 -0.13
C HIS A 14 -4.24 2.69 -1.22
N GLY A 15 -4.31 1.35 -1.32
CA GLY A 15 -3.50 0.56 -2.26
C GLY A 15 -3.59 1.04 -3.73
N LEU A 16 -4.75 1.53 -4.18
CA LEU A 16 -4.88 2.10 -5.52
C LEU A 16 -4.10 3.42 -5.69
N GLY A 17 -4.12 4.29 -4.67
CA GLY A 17 -3.43 5.57 -4.72
C GLY A 17 -1.92 5.37 -4.83
N TYR A 18 -1.38 4.48 -4.00
CA TYR A 18 0.03 4.08 -4.08
C TYR A 18 0.36 3.42 -5.42
N ALA A 19 -0.47 2.52 -5.91
CA ALA A 19 -0.22 1.87 -7.20
C ALA A 19 -0.14 2.87 -8.35
N LYS A 20 -1.04 3.85 -8.39
CA LYS A 20 -1.02 4.90 -9.43
C LYS A 20 0.18 5.83 -9.32
N LEU A 21 0.64 6.14 -8.10
CA LEU A 21 1.82 6.98 -7.88
C LEU A 21 3.13 6.31 -8.30
N HIS A 22 3.16 4.98 -8.29
CA HIS A 22 4.37 4.18 -8.55
C HIS A 22 4.26 3.32 -9.83
N ASP A 23 3.29 3.60 -10.71
CA ASP A 23 3.02 2.83 -11.94
C ASP A 23 2.90 1.30 -11.72
N LEU A 24 2.38 0.91 -10.55
CA LEU A 24 2.18 -0.49 -10.17
C LEU A 24 0.82 -1.02 -10.67
N PRO A 25 0.63 -2.34 -10.71
CA PRO A 25 -0.62 -2.93 -11.17
C PRO A 25 -1.83 -2.47 -10.35
N THR A 26 -2.80 -1.87 -11.04
CA THR A 26 -4.05 -1.34 -10.45
C THR A 26 -5.23 -2.30 -10.60
N ALA A 27 -4.99 -3.52 -11.10
CA ALA A 27 -6.02 -4.53 -11.26
C ALA A 27 -6.64 -4.91 -9.91
N GLN A 28 -7.98 -4.95 -9.84
CA GLN A 28 -8.72 -5.22 -8.60
C GLN A 28 -8.24 -6.48 -7.88
N GLY A 29 -8.00 -7.57 -8.61
CA GLY A 29 -7.49 -8.83 -8.03
C GLY A 29 -6.09 -8.69 -7.41
N TYR A 30 -5.22 -7.89 -8.02
CA TYR A 30 -3.88 -7.60 -7.51
C TYR A 30 -3.95 -6.74 -6.25
N LEU A 31 -4.72 -5.66 -6.29
CA LEU A 31 -4.94 -4.77 -5.14
C LEU A 31 -5.58 -5.49 -3.95
N ARG A 32 -6.49 -6.44 -4.20
CA ARG A 32 -7.07 -7.29 -3.15
C ARG A 32 -6.01 -8.13 -2.45
N ARG A 33 -5.06 -8.71 -3.20
CA ARG A 33 -3.93 -9.47 -2.61
C ARG A 33 -3.02 -8.57 -1.79
N VAL A 34 -2.70 -7.38 -2.30
CA VAL A 34 -1.91 -6.37 -1.58
C VAL A 34 -2.61 -5.97 -0.27
N GLY A 35 -3.93 -5.73 -0.29
CA GLY A 35 -4.68 -5.41 0.93
C GLY A 35 -4.66 -6.54 1.98
N ILE A 36 -4.70 -7.80 1.53
CA ILE A 36 -4.56 -8.98 2.41
C ILE A 36 -3.15 -9.04 3.01
N ALA A 37 -2.10 -8.77 2.23
CA ALA A 37 -0.71 -8.77 2.70
C ALA A 37 -0.38 -7.57 3.61
N ALA A 38 -0.96 -6.40 3.34
CA ALA A 38 -0.73 -5.17 4.13
C ALA A 38 -1.30 -5.24 5.55
N GLY A 39 -2.38 -6.02 5.76
CA GLY A 39 -3.02 -6.18 7.07
C GLY A 39 -2.07 -6.74 8.14
N PRO A 40 -1.43 -7.90 7.92
CA PRO A 40 -0.41 -8.45 8.81
C PRO A 40 0.77 -7.51 9.06
N VAL A 41 1.33 -6.90 8.00
CA VAL A 41 2.51 -6.01 8.11
C VAL A 41 2.26 -4.83 9.05
N LEU A 42 1.07 -4.22 8.99
CA LEU A 42 0.72 -3.13 9.93
C LEU A 42 0.41 -3.64 11.35
N ARG A 43 -0.10 -4.87 11.47
CA ARG A 43 -0.35 -5.52 12.77
C ARG A 43 0.93 -5.86 13.50
N GLU A 44 2.00 -6.21 12.79
CA GLU A 44 3.33 -6.45 13.37
C GLU A 44 3.88 -5.23 14.09
N THR A 45 3.48 -4.02 13.68
CA THR A 45 3.85 -2.77 14.36
C THR A 45 2.85 -2.34 15.43
N GLY A 46 1.88 -3.19 15.79
CA GLY A 46 0.86 -2.88 16.80
C GLY A 46 -0.16 -1.82 16.35
N SER A 47 -0.22 -1.50 15.06
CA SER A 47 -1.10 -0.46 14.51
C SER A 47 -2.31 -1.07 13.78
N ALA A 48 -3.40 -0.32 13.73
CA ALA A 48 -4.60 -0.71 12.99
C ALA A 48 -4.69 0.05 11.65
N PRO A 49 -5.14 -0.59 10.56
CA PRO A 49 -5.35 0.10 9.30
C PRO A 49 -6.45 1.14 9.46
N GLY A 50 -6.21 2.32 8.88
CA GLY A 50 -7.27 3.28 8.69
C GLY A 50 -8.29 2.75 7.69
N LYS A 51 -9.47 3.36 7.65
CA LYS A 51 -10.50 3.05 6.65
C LYS A 51 -10.86 4.33 5.93
N THR A 52 -10.98 4.26 4.63
CA THR A 52 -11.52 5.34 3.81
C THR A 52 -12.63 4.83 2.91
N GLN A 53 -13.44 5.74 2.40
CA GLN A 53 -14.41 5.44 1.35
C GLN A 53 -13.77 5.71 -0.02
N HIS A 54 -13.77 4.70 -0.87
CA HIS A 54 -13.32 4.78 -2.26
C HIS A 54 -14.53 4.64 -3.20
N PRO A 55 -14.70 5.55 -4.18
CA PRO A 55 -15.89 5.55 -5.04
C PRO A 55 -16.06 4.27 -5.86
N ALA A 56 -14.96 3.64 -6.29
CA ALA A 56 -15.00 2.41 -7.08
C ALA A 56 -15.01 1.10 -6.25
N TYR A 57 -14.61 1.15 -4.98
CA TYR A 57 -14.33 -0.06 -4.19
C TYR A 57 -15.06 -0.09 -2.84
N GLY A 58 -15.87 0.92 -2.53
CA GLY A 58 -16.53 1.06 -1.23
C GLY A 58 -15.51 1.35 -0.14
N THR A 59 -15.65 0.72 1.02
CA THR A 59 -14.73 0.93 2.15
C THR A 59 -13.42 0.17 1.93
N VAL A 60 -12.32 0.91 1.77
CA VAL A 60 -10.97 0.35 1.63
C VAL A 60 -10.08 0.75 2.80
N ASN A 61 -9.13 -0.13 3.13
CA ASN A 61 -8.17 0.16 4.18
C ASN A 61 -7.07 1.11 3.69
N THR A 62 -6.64 2.01 4.56
CA THR A 62 -5.49 2.89 4.36
C THR A 62 -4.31 2.44 5.19
N TYR A 63 -3.14 2.53 4.59
CA TYR A 63 -1.88 2.09 5.15
C TYR A 63 -0.81 3.16 4.91
N PRO A 64 0.20 3.26 5.78
CA PRO A 64 1.36 4.10 5.52
C PRO A 64 2.16 3.55 4.33
N ALA A 65 2.91 4.43 3.66
CA ALA A 65 3.63 4.10 2.43
C ALA A 65 4.58 2.89 2.58
N TRP A 66 5.27 2.78 3.71
CA TRP A 66 6.21 1.67 3.98
C TRP A 66 5.51 0.30 4.08
N VAL A 67 4.25 0.26 4.56
CA VAL A 67 3.45 -0.98 4.59
C VAL A 67 3.05 -1.38 3.19
N LEU A 68 2.62 -0.39 2.38
CA LEU A 68 2.24 -0.64 0.99
C LEU A 68 3.44 -1.13 0.21
N GLU A 69 4.58 -0.45 0.30
CA GLU A 69 5.84 -0.86 -0.34
C GLU A 69 6.16 -2.34 -0.05
N ARG A 70 6.12 -2.74 1.23
CA ARG A 70 6.37 -4.13 1.63
C ARG A 70 5.33 -5.10 1.05
N ALA A 71 4.05 -4.76 1.18
CA ALA A 71 2.97 -5.60 0.68
C ALA A 71 2.98 -5.74 -0.85
N PHE A 72 3.32 -4.68 -1.58
CA PHE A 72 3.49 -4.73 -3.04
C PHE A 72 4.69 -5.61 -3.43
N ALA A 73 5.81 -5.51 -2.71
CA ALA A 73 6.97 -6.37 -2.93
C ALA A 73 6.64 -7.86 -2.67
N ASP A 74 6.00 -8.17 -1.54
CA ASP A 74 5.64 -9.55 -1.19
C ASP A 74 4.67 -10.16 -2.22
N VAL A 75 3.70 -9.39 -2.70
CA VAL A 75 2.76 -9.83 -3.75
C VAL A 75 3.44 -9.97 -5.11
N ALA A 76 4.40 -9.11 -5.44
CA ALA A 76 5.18 -9.22 -6.68
C ALA A 76 6.00 -10.51 -6.71
N VAL A 77 6.70 -10.81 -5.59
CA VAL A 77 7.44 -12.05 -5.39
C VAL A 77 6.51 -13.26 -5.50
N ALA A 78 5.36 -13.24 -4.80
CA ALA A 78 4.38 -14.32 -4.86
C ALA A 78 3.74 -14.50 -6.26
N ALA A 79 3.71 -13.44 -7.07
CA ALA A 79 3.24 -13.49 -8.45
C ALA A 79 4.30 -13.97 -9.46
N GLY A 80 5.50 -14.33 -9.00
CA GLY A 80 6.61 -14.72 -9.87
C GLY A 80 7.15 -13.57 -10.73
N ARG A 81 6.80 -12.33 -10.39
CA ARG A 81 7.39 -11.13 -10.99
C ARG A 81 8.54 -10.71 -10.11
N THR A 82 9.71 -11.29 -10.36
CA THR A 82 10.97 -10.72 -9.89
C THR A 82 11.05 -9.27 -10.35
N ALA A 83 11.38 -8.38 -9.41
CA ALA A 83 11.66 -6.97 -9.66
C ALA A 83 12.76 -6.79 -10.72
#